data_AF-A0A1I6JPQ5-F1
#
_entry.id   AF-A0A1I6JPQ5-F1
#
_cell.length_a   1.000
_cell.length_b   1.000
_cell.length_c   1.000
_cell.angle_alpha   90.00
_cell.angle_beta   90.00
_cell.angle_gamma   90.00
#
_symmetry.space_group_name_H-M   'P 1'
#
loop_
_entity.id
_entity.type
_entity.pdbx_description
1 polymer ?
#
loop_
_entity_poly.entity_id
_entity_poly.type
_entity_poly.pdbx_seq_one_letter_code
_entity_poly.pdbx_strand_id
1 'polypeptide(L)'
;MAARLPNQKITYNFNLLRMEIKNQYKTQNQFADALRIGRASLTQKLNNHVKFNADEIYRSCMLLHIDLNHVALYFFQIAYEEKPGYIPLWK
;
A
#
# COMPACT_ATOMS: atom_id res chain seq x y z
N MET A 1 -15.83 25.93 -12.05
CA MET A 1 -14.64 26.13 -11.19
C MET A 1 -14.30 24.81 -10.53
N ALA A 2 -13.34 24.06 -11.06
CA ALA A 2 -12.88 22.83 -10.39
C ALA A 2 -12.09 23.24 -9.15
N ALA A 3 -12.58 22.85 -7.96
CA ALA A 3 -11.84 23.03 -6.72
C ALA A 3 -10.50 22.32 -6.89
N ARG A 4 -9.40 23.09 -6.85
CA ARG A 4 -8.04 22.55 -6.87
C ARG A 4 -7.90 21.80 -5.54
N LEU A 5 -8.02 20.47 -5.59
CA LEU A 5 -7.76 19.65 -4.41
C LEU A 5 -6.38 20.06 -3.88
N PRO A 6 -6.24 20.32 -2.57
CA PRO A 6 -4.95 20.67 -2.01
C PRO A 6 -3.94 19.59 -2.43
N ASN A 7 -2.71 20.00 -2.70
CA ASN A 7 -1.62 19.13 -3.13
C ASN A 7 -1.16 18.24 -1.96
N GLN A 8 -2.09 17.45 -1.41
CA GLN A 8 -1.89 16.55 -0.30
C GLN A 8 -1.25 15.28 -0.83
N LYS A 9 -0.06 14.99 -0.33
CA LYS A 9 0.57 13.70 -0.53
C LYS A 9 -0.29 12.64 0.16
N ILE A 10 -0.97 11.81 -0.65
CA ILE A 10 -1.70 10.65 -0.15
C ILE A 10 -0.68 9.57 0.22
N THR A 11 -0.73 9.11 1.46
CA THR A 11 0.05 7.99 1.96
C THR A 11 -0.89 6.79 2.16
N TYR A 12 -0.43 5.61 1.76
CA TYR A 12 -1.17 4.36 1.91
C TYR A 12 -0.63 3.55 3.08
N ASN A 13 -1.54 2.89 3.78
CA ASN A 13 -1.23 1.95 4.84
C ASN A 13 -1.07 0.54 4.24
N PHE A 14 0.16 0.02 4.24
CA PHE A 14 0.47 -1.32 3.75
C PHE A 14 0.63 -2.35 4.89
N ASN A 15 0.10 -2.10 6.09
CA ASN A 15 0.28 -3.01 7.22
C ASN A 15 -0.34 -4.40 6.96
N LEU A 16 -1.55 -4.45 6.41
CA LEU A 16 -2.20 -5.71 6.02
C LEU A 16 -1.39 -6.47 4.97
N LEU A 17 -0.89 -5.75 3.95
CA LEU A 17 -0.04 -6.33 2.93
C LEU A 17 1.28 -6.88 3.51
N ARG A 18 1.91 -6.15 4.44
CA ARG A 18 3.13 -6.58 5.13
C ARG A 18 2.88 -7.83 5.98
N MET A 19 1.72 -7.92 6.64
CA MET A 19 1.34 -9.09 7.43
C MET A 19 1.18 -10.31 6.52
N GLU A 20 0.49 -10.19 5.39
CA GLU A 20 0.34 -11.30 4.43
C GLU A 20 1.68 -11.76 3.86
N ILE A 21 2.53 -10.82 3.46
CA ILE A 21 3.88 -11.15 2.99
C ILE A 21 4.67 -11.92 4.06
N LYS A 22 4.58 -11.52 5.33
CA LYS A 22 5.26 -12.20 6.43
C LYS A 22 4.69 -13.60 6.66
N ASN A 23 3.37 -13.76 6.61
CA ASN A 23 2.70 -15.03 6.84
C ASN A 23 3.02 -16.06 5.74
N GLN A 24 3.10 -15.63 4.47
CA GLN A 24 3.26 -16.52 3.32
C GLN A 24 4.71 -16.69 2.85
N TYR A 25 5.50 -15.61 2.82
CA TYR A 25 6.86 -15.60 2.28
C TYR A 25 7.96 -15.46 3.35
N LYS A 26 7.60 -15.34 4.64
CA LYS A 26 8.47 -15.08 5.79
C LYS A 26 9.18 -13.73 5.78
N THR A 27 9.76 -13.33 4.64
CA THR A 27 10.51 -12.08 4.47
C THR A 27 10.07 -11.34 3.22
N GLN A 28 10.20 -10.01 3.25
CA GLN A 28 9.93 -9.16 2.08
C GLN A 28 10.86 -9.47 0.91
N ASN A 29 12.08 -9.95 1.17
CA ASN A 29 13.04 -10.30 0.12
C ASN A 29 12.52 -11.47 -0.73
N GLN A 30 12.04 -12.55 -0.09
CA GLN A 30 11.49 -13.71 -0.81
C GLN A 30 10.26 -13.33 -1.63
N PHE A 31 9.43 -12.42 -1.12
CA PHE A 31 8.30 -11.90 -1.88
C PHE A 31 8.74 -11.04 -3.07
N ALA A 32 9.77 -10.19 -2.92
CA ALA A 32 10.31 -9.41 -4.02
C ALA A 32 10.83 -10.31 -5.16
N ASP A 33 11.53 -11.40 -4.79
CA ASP A 33 12.03 -12.38 -5.75
C ASP A 33 10.88 -13.09 -6.47
N ALA A 34 9.82 -13.49 -5.76
CA ALA A 34 8.62 -14.10 -6.33
C ALA A 34 7.84 -13.14 -7.25
N LEU A 35 7.75 -11.87 -6.87
CA LEU A 35 7.12 -10.80 -7.68
C LEU A 35 8.02 -10.35 -8.85
N ARG A 36 9.26 -10.85 -8.92
CA ARG A 36 10.28 -10.52 -9.93
C ARG A 36 10.60 -9.03 -9.98
N ILE A 37 10.71 -8.39 -8.81
CA ILE A 37 11.14 -7.01 -8.67
C ILE A 37 12.37 -6.92 -7.75
N GLY A 38 13.15 -5.86 -7.88
CA GLY A 38 14.27 -5.63 -6.98
C GLY A 38 13.81 -5.40 -5.54
N ARG A 39 14.53 -5.96 -4.56
CA ARG A 39 14.28 -5.77 -3.11
C ARG A 39 14.09 -4.30 -2.73
N ALA A 40 14.99 -3.43 -3.23
CA ALA A 40 14.90 -1.99 -3.00
C ALA A 40 13.65 -1.33 -3.62
N SER A 41 13.13 -1.89 -4.72
CA SER A 41 11.87 -1.43 -5.34
C SER A 41 10.69 -1.77 -4.43
N LEU A 42 10.62 -3.00 -3.93
CA LEU A 42 9.57 -3.40 -2.99
C LEU A 42 9.59 -2.53 -1.72
N THR A 43 10.76 -2.32 -1.12
CA THR A 43 10.90 -1.46 0.07
C THR A 43 10.41 -0.03 -0.20
N GLN A 44 10.81 0.56 -1.33
CA GLN A 44 10.35 1.89 -1.71
C GLN A 44 8.82 1.94 -1.91
N LYS A 45 8.22 0.89 -2.47
CA LYS A 45 6.77 0.79 -2.64
C LYS A 45 6.04 0.69 -1.31
N LEU A 46 6.48 -0.23 -0.44
CA LEU A 46 5.90 -0.42 0.89
C LEU A 46 6.10 0.78 1.82
N ASN A 47 7.02 1.69 1.50
CA ASN A 47 7.24 2.95 2.21
C ASN A 47 6.63 4.17 1.50
N ASN A 48 5.75 3.98 0.50
CA ASN A 48 5.08 5.06 -0.24
C ASN A 48 6.02 6.00 -1.02
N HIS A 49 7.26 5.59 -1.29
CA HIS A 49 8.18 6.37 -2.13
C HIS A 49 7.87 6.19 -3.62
N VAL A 50 7.43 4.98 -4.00
CA VAL A 50 7.05 4.62 -5.37
C VAL A 50 5.69 3.94 -5.34
N LYS A 51 4.83 4.20 -6.33
CA LYS A 51 3.52 3.55 -6.40
C LYS A 51 3.65 2.12 -6.93
N PHE A 52 2.74 1.23 -6.51
CA PHE A 52 2.52 -0.02 -7.23
C PHE A 52 1.83 0.28 -8.57
N ASN A 53 2.23 -0.41 -9.63
CA ASN A 53 1.48 -0.42 -10.88
C ASN A 53 0.41 -1.53 -10.86
N ALA A 54 -0.54 -1.48 -11.80
CA ALA A 54 -1.66 -2.44 -11.84
C ALA A 54 -1.18 -3.90 -11.97
N ASP A 55 -0.14 -4.17 -12.77
CA ASP A 55 0.37 -5.54 -12.95
C ASP A 55 1.05 -6.09 -11.71
N GLU A 56 1.74 -5.22 -10.94
CA GLU A 56 2.34 -5.59 -9.66
C GLU A 56 1.27 -5.87 -8.61
N ILE A 57 0.20 -5.07 -8.56
CA ILE A 57 -0.94 -5.31 -7.67
C ILE A 57 -1.58 -6.65 -8.00
N TYR A 58 -1.89 -6.89 -9.28
CA TYR A 58 -2.51 -8.13 -9.73
C TYR A 58 -1.64 -9.36 -9.37
N ARG A 59 -0.35 -9.31 -9.73
CA ARG A 59 0.59 -10.40 -9.41
C ARG A 59 0.75 -10.61 -7.91
N SER A 60 0.76 -9.54 -7.13
CA SER A 60 0.82 -9.64 -5.66
C SER A 60 -0.42 -10.34 -5.11
N CYS A 61 -1.61 -10.05 -5.66
CA CYS A 61 -2.84 -10.75 -5.25
C CYS A 61 -2.77 -12.24 -5.57
N MET A 62 -2.25 -12.62 -6.74
CA MET A 62 -2.08 -14.03 -7.11
C MET A 62 -1.07 -14.76 -6.22
N LEU A 63 0.06 -14.12 -5.91
CA LEU A 63 1.12 -14.68 -5.07
C LEU A 63 0.72 -14.78 -3.60
N LEU A 64 -0.05 -13.81 -3.09
CA LEU A 64 -0.51 -13.75 -1.71
C LEU A 64 -1.91 -14.35 -1.53
N HIS A 65 -2.48 -14.99 -2.56
CA HIS A 65 -3.84 -15.54 -2.52
C HIS A 65 -4.90 -14.55 -2.00
N ILE A 66 -4.75 -13.25 -2.33
CA ILE A 66 -5.70 -12.20 -1.96
C ILE A 66 -6.84 -12.20 -2.98
N ASP A 67 -8.07 -12.29 -2.49
CA ASP A 67 -9.25 -12.12 -3.32
C ASP A 67 -9.28 -10.70 -3.91
N LEU A 68 -9.47 -10.61 -5.22
CA LEU A 68 -9.51 -9.34 -5.95
C LEU A 68 -10.63 -8.42 -5.46
N ASN A 69 -11.71 -8.94 -4.89
CA ASN A 69 -12.76 -8.15 -4.24
C ASN A 69 -12.27 -7.39 -3.01
N HIS A 70 -11.18 -7.86 -2.39
CA HIS A 70 -10.58 -7.27 -1.20
C HIS A 70 -9.32 -6.44 -1.49
N VAL A 71 -8.90 -6.31 -2.75
CA VAL A 71 -7.67 -5.60 -3.14
C VAL A 71 -7.58 -4.17 -2.57
N ALA A 72 -8.73 -3.50 -2.46
CA ALA A 72 -8.86 -2.16 -1.88
C ALA A 72 -8.30 -2.08 -0.46
N LEU A 73 -8.50 -3.11 0.35
CA LEU A 73 -8.06 -3.16 1.75
C LEU A 73 -6.53 -3.24 1.86
N TYR A 74 -5.85 -3.85 0.88
CA TYR A 74 -4.41 -4.07 0.92
C TYR A 74 -3.60 -2.96 0.26
N PHE A 75 -4.10 -2.40 -0.85
CA PHE A 75 -3.33 -1.46 -1.68
C PHE A 75 -3.85 -0.02 -1.64
N PHE A 76 -5.09 0.18 -1.18
CA PHE A 76 -5.78 1.48 -1.27
C PHE A 76 -6.25 2.00 0.09
N GLN A 77 -5.86 1.37 1.20
CA GLN A 77 -6.10 1.89 2.55
C GLN A 77 -5.25 3.16 2.76
N ILE A 78 -5.89 4.28 3.11
CA ILE A 78 -5.19 5.55 3.37
C ILE A 78 -4.62 5.52 4.80
N ALA A 79 -3.38 5.98 4.96
CA ALA A 79 -2.83 6.31 6.26
C ALA A 79 -3.30 7.71 6.65
N TYR A 80 -4.15 7.82 7.68
CA TYR A 80 -4.52 9.12 8.23
C TYR A 80 -3.36 9.65 9.06
N GLU A 81 -2.70 10.70 8.57
CA GLU A 81 -1.87 11.54 9.44
C GLU A 81 -2.80 12.51 10.17
N GLU A 82 -3.05 12.25 11.45
CA GLU A 82 -3.63 13.27 12.33
C GLU A 82 -2.67 14.46 12.37
N LYS A 83 -3.01 15.53 11.66
CA LYS A 83 -2.29 16.78 11.83
C LYS A 83 -2.55 17.27 13.26
N PRO A 84 -1.51 17.53 14.08
CA PRO A 84 -1.71 18.14 15.38
C PRO A 84 -2.38 19.50 15.14
N GLY A 85 -3.66 19.62 15.51
CA GLY A 85 -4.47 20.83 15.31
C GLY A 85 -5.79 20.66 14.54
N TYR A 86 -6.13 19.47 14.05
CA TYR A 86 -7.47 19.22 13.50
C TYR A 86 -8.45 18.79 14.59
N ILE A 87 -9.24 19.73 15.13
CA ILE A 87 -10.41 19.43 15.96
C ILE A 87 -11.59 19.18 15.00
N PRO A 88 -12.20 17.98 14.97
CA PRO A 88 -13.39 17.75 14.17
C PRO A 88 -14.55 18.62 14.69
N LEU A 89 -15.16 19.42 13.80
CA LEU A 89 -16.24 20.37 14.13
C LEU A 89 -17.62 19.72 14.38
N TRP A 90 -17.68 18.41 14.62
CA TRP A 90 -18.92 17.71 15.02
C TRP A 90 -18.93 17.40 16.51
N LYS A 91 -18.77 18.43 17.35
CA LYS A 91 -19.22 18.36 18.74
C LYS A 91 -20.60 19.00 18.86
#